data_AF-A0AAJ6JC01-F1
#
_entry.id   AF-A0AAJ6JC01-F1
#
_cell.length_a   1.000
_cell.length_b   1.000
_cell.length_c   1.000
_cell.angle_alpha   90.00
_cell.angle_beta   90.00
_cell.angle_gamma   90.00
#
_symmetry.space_group_name_H-M   'P 1'
#
loop_
_entity.id
_entity.type
_entity.pdbx_description
1 polymer ?
#
loop_
_entity_poly.entity_id
_entity_poly.type
_entity_poly.pdbx_seq_one_letter_code
_entity_poly.pdbx_strand_id
1 'polypeptide(L)'
;MLDAIALQVPEVADALAGQQGQVRVSARENTGAGFYTTLDVSHHSPIKGVASPLGDVGATVSGLQHGMGFLLWLRDGHIHKLEGYSYEESTSGIDFERVTFGVVGPRTG
;
A
#
# COMPACT_ATOMS: atom_id res chain seq x y z
N MET A 1 -1.64 2.40 6.64
CA MET A 1 -2.02 2.01 5.26
C MET A 1 -2.55 0.59 5.21
N LEU A 2 -1.72 -0.42 5.56
CA LEU A 2 -2.16 -1.83 5.54
C LEU A 2 -3.38 -2.08 6.44
N ASP A 3 -3.46 -1.47 7.63
CA ASP A 3 -4.65 -1.58 8.49
C ASP A 3 -5.92 -1.06 7.82
N ALA A 4 -5.82 0.04 7.07
CA ALA A 4 -6.96 0.60 6.34
C ALA A 4 -7.40 -0.31 5.18
N ILE A 5 -6.46 -0.98 4.52
CA ILE A 5 -6.74 -2.00 3.50
C ILE A 5 -7.40 -3.21 4.14
N ALA A 6 -6.95 -3.65 5.33
CA ALA A 6 -7.54 -4.77 6.06
C ALA A 6 -9.03 -4.53 6.38
N LEU A 7 -9.40 -3.30 6.72
CA LEU A 7 -10.80 -2.91 6.97
C LEU A 7 -11.70 -3.03 5.73
N GLN A 8 -11.14 -2.93 4.52
CA GLN A 8 -11.91 -3.09 3.27
C GLN A 8 -12.09 -4.56 2.85
N VAL A 9 -11.29 -5.48 3.41
CA VAL A 9 -11.28 -6.90 3.03
C VAL A 9 -11.35 -7.78 4.28
N PRO A 10 -12.45 -7.71 5.06
CA PRO A 10 -12.54 -8.33 6.38
C PRO A 10 -12.36 -9.86 6.36
N GLU A 11 -12.68 -10.53 5.25
CA GLU A 11 -12.53 -11.97 5.08
C GLU A 11 -11.08 -12.47 5.18
N VAL A 12 -10.10 -11.59 4.94
CA VAL A 12 -8.66 -11.91 5.04
C VAL A 12 -7.91 -11.05 6.06
N ALA A 13 -8.61 -10.24 6.86
CA ALA A 13 -8.00 -9.28 7.77
C ALA A 13 -7.03 -9.93 8.77
N ASP A 14 -7.40 -11.06 9.37
CA ASP A 14 -6.55 -11.79 10.32
C ASP A 14 -5.28 -12.35 9.66
N ALA A 15 -5.42 -12.92 8.45
CA ALA A 15 -4.29 -13.43 7.69
C ALA A 15 -3.34 -12.32 7.23
N LEU A 16 -3.90 -11.17 6.86
CA LEU A 16 -3.15 -9.98 6.51
C LEU A 16 -2.40 -9.39 7.71
N ALA A 17 -3.06 -9.29 8.88
CA ALA A 17 -2.45 -8.82 10.12
C ALA A 17 -1.28 -9.73 10.56
N GLY A 18 -1.45 -11.06 10.41
CA GLY A 18 -0.39 -12.02 10.69
C GLY A 18 0.87 -11.80 9.84
N GLN A 19 0.70 -11.53 8.55
CA GLN A 19 1.83 -11.20 7.67
C GLN A 19 2.40 -9.80 7.94
N GLN A 20 1.56 -8.79 8.19
CA GLN A 20 1.96 -7.40 8.42
C GLN A 20 2.98 -7.27 9.56
N GLY A 21 2.82 -8.02 10.65
CA GLY A 21 3.78 -8.02 11.76
C GLY A 21 5.18 -8.54 11.41
N GLN A 22 5.35 -9.18 10.25
CA GLN A 22 6.60 -9.77 9.76
C GLN A 22 7.14 -9.07 8.51
N VAL A 23 6.46 -8.03 8.02
CA VAL A 23 6.86 -7.31 6.82
C VAL A 23 8.13 -6.50 7.08
N ARG A 24 9.07 -6.56 6.13
CA ARG A 24 10.20 -5.63 6.03
C ARG A 24 10.13 -4.90 4.70
N VAL A 25 10.40 -3.59 4.74
CA VAL A 25 10.61 -2.80 3.53
C VAL A 25 12.00 -3.12 2.98
N SER A 26 12.07 -3.60 1.74
CA SER A 26 13.34 -3.88 1.08
C SER A 26 13.74 -2.83 0.04
N ALA A 27 12.76 -2.19 -0.58
CA ALA A 27 12.99 -1.10 -1.52
C ALA A 27 11.80 -0.16 -1.60
N ARG A 28 12.07 1.10 -1.93
CA ARG A 28 11.06 2.08 -2.34
C ARG A 28 11.53 2.78 -3.62
N GLU A 29 10.66 2.84 -4.62
CA GLU A 29 10.95 3.40 -5.93
C GLU A 29 9.85 4.38 -6.34
N ASN A 30 10.22 5.62 -6.64
CA ASN A 30 9.34 6.65 -7.19
C ASN A 30 9.31 6.52 -8.72
N THR A 31 8.12 6.43 -9.30
CA THR A 31 7.93 6.23 -10.75
C THR A 31 7.66 7.53 -11.51
N GLY A 32 7.49 8.64 -10.80
CA GLY A 32 7.00 9.91 -11.33
C GLY A 32 5.47 10.02 -11.43
N ALA A 33 4.75 8.90 -11.27
CA ALA A 33 3.28 8.85 -11.19
C ALA A 33 2.79 8.15 -9.90
N GLY A 34 3.69 8.03 -8.92
CA GLY A 34 3.49 7.19 -7.75
C GLY A 34 4.79 6.61 -7.21
N PHE A 35 4.65 5.55 -6.42
CA PHE A 35 5.77 4.74 -5.96
C PHE A 35 5.37 3.28 -5.73
N TYR A 36 6.36 2.41 -5.75
CA TYR A 36 6.24 1.06 -5.20
C TYR A 36 7.11 0.94 -3.95
N THR A 37 6.57 0.35 -2.89
CA THR A 37 7.38 -0.21 -1.80
C THR A 37 7.37 -1.72 -1.95
N THR A 38 8.54 -2.30 -2.16
CA THR A 38 8.71 -3.76 -2.13
C THR A 38 8.80 -4.21 -0.68
N LEU A 39 7.99 -5.21 -0.36
CA LEU A 39 7.79 -5.75 0.97
C LEU A 39 8.18 -7.23 0.97
N ASP A 40 8.99 -7.62 1.94
CA ASP A 40 9.36 -9.01 2.19
C ASP A 40 8.68 -9.51 3.45
N VAL A 41 8.04 -10.68 3.35
CA VAL A 41 7.42 -11.38 4.49
C VAL A 41 8.21 -12.65 4.77
N SER A 42 8.77 -12.77 5.97
CA SER A 42 9.43 -14.00 6.38
C SER A 42 8.39 -15.04 6.82
N HIS A 43 8.44 -16.23 6.19
CA HIS A 43 7.81 -17.48 6.62
C HIS A 43 6.44 -17.34 7.30
N HIS A 44 5.39 -17.14 6.51
CA HIS A 44 4.00 -17.15 6.97
C HIS A 44 3.14 -18.05 6.08
N SER A 45 1.96 -18.45 6.56
CA SER A 45 0.93 -19.07 5.71
C SER A 45 0.42 -18.08 4.65
N PRO A 46 0.15 -18.53 3.40
CA PRO A 46 -0.39 -17.67 2.35
C PRO A 46 -1.83 -17.26 2.66
N ILE A 47 -2.17 -16.02 2.33
CA ILE A 47 -3.53 -15.50 2.27
C ILE A 47 -4.23 -16.17 1.07
N LYS A 48 -5.42 -16.75 1.31
CA LYS A 48 -6.18 -17.49 0.30
C LYS A 48 -7.57 -16.88 0.13
N GLY A 49 -8.21 -17.16 -1.00
CA GLY A 49 -9.61 -16.81 -1.24
C GLY A 49 -9.84 -15.35 -1.60
N VAL A 50 -8.79 -14.62 -2.01
CA VAL A 50 -8.88 -13.20 -2.39
C VAL A 50 -8.07 -12.92 -3.66
N ALA A 51 -8.56 -11.98 -4.47
CA ALA A 51 -7.83 -11.49 -5.63
C ALA A 51 -6.78 -10.45 -5.23
N SER A 52 -5.75 -10.30 -6.04
CA SER A 52 -4.76 -9.22 -5.93
C SER A 52 -4.96 -8.21 -7.06
N PRO A 53 -4.77 -6.90 -6.81
CA PRO A 53 -4.41 -6.29 -5.53
C PRO A 53 -5.58 -6.18 -4.53
N LEU A 54 -5.25 -5.96 -3.26
CA LEU A 54 -6.19 -5.65 -2.20
C LEU A 54 -6.36 -4.14 -2.01
N GLY A 55 -7.58 -3.75 -1.64
CA GLY A 55 -7.95 -2.41 -1.22
C GLY A 55 -8.26 -1.45 -2.38
N ASP A 56 -8.50 -0.20 -1.99
CA ASP A 56 -8.50 1.06 -2.75
C ASP A 56 -8.70 2.17 -1.68
N VAL A 57 -7.63 2.46 -0.94
CA VAL A 57 -7.65 3.48 0.12
C VAL A 57 -6.91 4.72 -0.34
N GLY A 58 -7.38 5.89 0.10
CA GLY A 58 -6.75 7.17 -0.14
C GLY A 58 -5.95 7.66 1.06
N ALA A 59 -4.90 8.44 0.81
CA ALA A 59 -4.31 9.31 1.83
C ALA A 59 -3.84 10.64 1.26
N THR A 60 -3.89 11.69 2.08
CA THR A 60 -3.20 12.94 1.75
C THR A 60 -1.68 12.75 1.85
N VAL A 61 -0.94 13.43 0.98
CA VAL A 61 0.54 13.37 0.95
C VAL A 61 1.06 14.78 0.80
N SER A 62 1.97 15.19 1.69
CA SER A 62 2.59 16.51 1.60
C SER A 62 3.30 16.68 0.25
N GLY A 63 2.94 17.74 -0.47
CA GLY A 63 3.46 18.01 -1.82
C GLY A 63 2.57 17.55 -2.97
N LEU A 64 1.42 16.91 -2.68
CA LEU A 64 0.38 16.59 -3.68
C LEU A 64 -0.93 17.29 -3.34
N GLN A 65 -1.63 17.79 -4.35
CA GLN A 65 -2.91 18.47 -4.19
C GLN A 65 -4.04 17.47 -3.91
N HIS A 66 -4.05 16.35 -4.63
CA HIS A 66 -5.14 15.36 -4.58
C HIS A 66 -4.81 14.16 -3.68
N GLY A 67 -3.59 14.11 -3.13
CA GLY A 67 -3.11 12.96 -2.38
C GLY A 67 -2.81 11.77 -3.30
N MET A 68 -2.96 10.56 -2.75
CA MET A 68 -2.65 9.31 -3.45
C MET A 68 -3.65 8.21 -3.12
N GLY A 69 -3.86 7.30 -4.05
CA GLY A 69 -4.50 6.01 -3.81
C GLY A 69 -3.48 4.92 -3.52
N PHE A 70 -3.88 3.87 -2.82
CA PHE A 70 -2.99 2.78 -2.41
C PHE A 70 -3.60 1.41 -2.62
N LEU A 71 -2.77 0.50 -3.15
CA LEU A 71 -3.11 -0.89 -3.42
C LEU A 71 -2.04 -1.80 -2.83
N LEU A 72 -2.46 -2.93 -2.26
CA LEU A 72 -1.56 -3.94 -1.74
C LEU A 72 -1.54 -5.16 -2.65
N TRP A 73 -0.43 -5.37 -3.34
CA TRP A 73 -0.21 -6.50 -4.21
C TRP A 73 0.23 -7.72 -3.42
N LEU A 74 -0.39 -8.85 -3.73
CA LEU A 74 0.02 -10.16 -3.24
C LEU A 74 0.79 -10.91 -4.33
N ARG A 75 1.77 -11.72 -3.92
CA ARG A 75 2.45 -12.71 -4.76
C ARG A 75 2.39 -14.05 -4.05
N ASP A 76 1.78 -15.04 -4.69
CA ASP A 76 1.57 -16.38 -4.11
C ASP A 76 0.87 -16.36 -2.74
N GLY A 77 -0.04 -15.39 -2.53
CA GLY A 77 -0.74 -15.20 -1.25
C GLY A 77 0.08 -14.47 -0.18
N HIS A 78 1.22 -13.89 -0.51
CA HIS A 78 2.04 -13.12 0.41
C HIS A 78 2.06 -11.63 0.05
N ILE A 79 2.06 -10.75 1.06
CA ILE A 79 2.29 -9.32 0.86
C ILE A 79 3.58 -9.13 0.05
N HIS A 80 3.50 -8.41 -1.07
CA HIS A 80 4.63 -8.23 -1.97
C HIS A 80 4.95 -6.77 -2.28
N LYS A 81 3.95 -5.97 -2.67
CA LYS A 81 4.16 -4.54 -2.96
C LYS A 81 3.04 -3.70 -2.41
N LEU A 82 3.39 -2.59 -1.78
CA LEU A 82 2.47 -1.47 -1.60
C LEU A 82 2.69 -0.50 -2.75
N GLU A 83 1.68 -0.33 -3.59
CA GLU A 83 1.63 0.69 -4.61
C GLU A 83 0.95 1.93 -4.02
N GLY A 84 1.56 3.09 -4.24
CA GLY A 84 0.87 4.38 -4.11
C GLY A 84 0.85 5.05 -5.48
N TYR A 85 -0.32 5.43 -6.00
CA TYR A 85 -0.45 6.13 -7.28
C TYR A 85 -1.02 7.53 -7.06
N SER A 86 -0.52 8.51 -7.83
CA SER A 86 -1.03 9.89 -7.78
C SER A 86 -2.23 10.07 -8.72
N TYR A 87 -2.98 11.16 -8.50
CA TYR A 87 -4.13 11.53 -9.34
C TYR A 87 -3.72 12.63 -10.33
N GLU A 88 -3.17 12.22 -11.48
CA GLU A 88 -2.77 13.12 -12.58
C GLU A 88 -1.71 14.18 -12.17
N GLU A 89 -0.97 13.92 -11.10
CA GLU A 89 0.10 14.79 -10.59
C GLU A 89 1.46 14.09 -10.63
N SER A 90 2.52 14.83 -10.92
CA SER A 90 3.88 14.28 -10.91
C SER A 90 4.37 14.06 -9.49
N THR A 91 4.95 12.89 -9.25
CA THR A 91 5.58 12.57 -7.98
C THR A 91 7.11 12.70 -8.02
N SER A 92 7.72 13.01 -9.16
CA SER A 92 9.19 12.94 -9.34
C SER A 92 9.99 13.81 -8.35
N GLY A 93 9.39 14.86 -7.81
CA GLY A 93 10.01 15.74 -6.80
C GLY A 93 9.80 15.30 -5.35
N ILE A 94 9.10 14.19 -5.10
CA ILE A 94 8.74 13.73 -3.76
C ILE A 94 9.73 12.68 -3.29
N ASP A 95 10.34 12.95 -2.13
CA ASP A 95 11.09 11.94 -1.38
C ASP A 95 10.13 11.10 -0.54
N PHE A 96 9.69 9.98 -1.10
CA PHE A 96 8.76 9.09 -0.41
C PHE A 96 9.38 8.36 0.79
N GLU A 97 10.69 8.38 1.01
CA GLU A 97 11.27 7.85 2.25
C GLU A 97 11.07 8.78 3.45
N ARG A 98 10.84 10.08 3.18
CA ARG A 98 10.77 11.12 4.20
C ARG A 98 9.43 11.87 4.24
N VAL A 99 8.60 11.71 3.22
CA VAL A 99 7.31 12.42 3.14
C VAL A 99 6.35 11.98 4.24
N THR A 100 5.54 12.93 4.69
CA THR A 100 4.45 12.67 5.63
C THR A 100 3.20 12.24 4.87
N PHE A 101 2.67 11.08 5.25
CA PHE A 101 1.34 10.62 4.87
C PHE A 101 0.34 11.11 5.93
N GLY A 102 -0.73 11.77 5.49
CA GLY A 102 -1.75 12.34 6.35
C GLY A 102 -2.94 11.40 6.54
N VAL A 103 -4.14 11.99 6.53
CA VAL A 103 -5.40 11.28 6.81
C VAL A 103 -5.60 10.15 5.81
N VAL A 104 -5.84 8.94 6.32
CA VAL A 104 -6.16 7.75 5.53
C VAL A 104 -7.67 7.52 5.56
N GLY A 105 -8.27 7.24 4.40
CA GLY A 105 -9.71 6.98 4.28
C GLY A 105 -10.07 6.23 3.00
N PRO A 106 -11.36 6.08 2.68
CA PRO A 106 -11.80 5.65 1.36
C PRO A 106 -11.21 6.58 0.30
N ARG A 107 -10.94 6.08 -0.90
CA ARG A 107 -10.53 6.92 -2.01
C ARG A 107 -11.57 8.02 -2.26
N THR A 108 -11.18 9.27 -2.04
CA THR A 108 -11.93 10.44 -2.49
C THR A 108 -11.54 10.68 -3.94
N GLY A 109 -12.49 10.50 -4.86
CA GLY A 109 -12.31 10.82 -6.27
C GLY A 109 -12.33 12.32 -6.54
#